data_AF-A0A972RUQ2-F1
#
_entry.id   AF-A0A972RUQ2-F1
#
_cell.length_a   1.000
_cell.length_b   1.000
_cell.length_c   1.000
_cell.angle_alpha   90.00
_cell.angle_beta   90.00
_cell.angle_gamma   90.00
#
_symmetry.space_group_name_H-M   'P 1'
#
loop_
_entity.id
_entity.type
_entity.pdbx_description
1 polymer ?
#
loop_
_entity_poly.entity_id
_entity_poly.type
_entity_poly.pdbx_seq_one_letter_code
_entity_poly.pdbx_strand_id
1 'polypeptide(L)'
;TLELKKDNQKYFYLRYDKEKALQENKNSKLEGIWKFKNKYDDIFYLKFSLPDDVTIYSIEDQGSTTSTSYGSWMYNSKEKSILTIILSNEFSGKHFLTKQLDNLIEFKYKDENIVANKIEEETSKLEKLNFTEDDFPEEANEELPLAWTSLYDGITSLSNIKTLVYDNCEFIKEIGVFNCDEYKIDVNASEDNEKINFSIKYNKDEYAKKVTKGGYNNNAFFPEDDFFTYRVVSKEKITVPAGTFDCTVVEVPGDFGDKIKLWMINDKAGVYAKKIKIGKDVLEKDKYEMHILKEIIKK
;
A
#
# COMPACT_ATOMS: atom_id res chain seq x y z
N THR A 1 23.65 8.75 35.57
CA THR A 1 22.58 9.76 35.39
C THR A 1 22.91 10.95 36.26
N LEU A 2 22.89 12.15 35.71
CA LEU A 2 23.05 13.38 36.50
C LEU A 2 21.64 13.86 36.89
N GLU A 3 21.39 14.15 38.17
CA GLU A 3 20.12 14.71 38.65
C GLU A 3 20.34 16.19 38.98
N LEU A 4 19.55 17.07 38.35
CA LEU A 4 19.49 18.49 38.69
C LEU A 4 18.12 18.78 39.29
N LYS A 5 18.09 19.40 40.47
CA LYS A 5 16.86 19.91 41.08
C LYS A 5 16.83 21.42 40.93
N LYS A 6 15.80 21.96 40.28
CA LYS A 6 15.56 23.40 40.17
C LYS A 6 14.06 23.65 40.22
N ASP A 7 13.62 24.62 41.01
CA ASP A 7 12.22 25.06 41.10
C ASP A 7 11.19 23.92 41.31
N ASN A 8 11.47 23.00 42.25
CA ASN A 8 10.68 21.79 42.51
C ASN A 8 10.57 20.79 41.35
N GLN A 9 11.31 21.00 40.26
CA GLN A 9 11.42 20.07 39.14
C GLN A 9 12.73 19.26 39.23
N LYS A 10 12.64 17.97 38.87
CA LYS A 10 13.81 17.08 38.75
C LYS A 10 14.11 16.87 37.27
N TYR A 11 15.32 17.26 36.87
CA TYR A 11 15.85 16.98 35.53
C TYR A 11 16.84 15.83 35.63
N PHE A 12 16.71 14.86 34.74
CA PHE A 12 17.62 13.73 34.63
C PHE A 12 18.38 13.83 33.31
N TYR A 13 19.71 13.93 33.40
CA TYR A 13 20.58 13.90 32.23
C TYR A 13 21.13 12.49 32.06
N LEU A 14 20.80 11.88 30.93
CA LEU A 14 21.46 10.67 30.46
C LEU A 14 22.63 11.08 29.55
N ARG A 15 23.84 10.66 29.92
CA ARG A 15 24.96 10.67 28.99
C ARG A 15 24.67 9.61 27.93
N TYR A 16 24.44 10.05 26.71
CA TYR A 16 24.28 9.15 25.57
C TYR A 16 25.62 8.47 25.27
N ASP A 17 25.59 7.14 25.23
CA ASP A 17 26.72 6.28 24.89
C ASP A 17 26.28 5.41 23.72
N LYS A 18 26.76 5.78 22.52
CA LYS A 18 26.32 5.18 21.26
C LYS A 18 26.68 3.69 21.15
N GLU A 19 27.86 3.31 21.63
CA GLU A 19 28.32 1.92 21.57
C GLU A 19 27.48 1.05 22.51
N LYS A 20 27.22 1.56 23.72
CA LYS A 20 26.34 0.87 24.65
C LYS A 20 24.91 0.78 24.13
N ALA A 21 24.36 1.87 23.58
CA ALA A 21 23.02 1.88 22.99
C ALA A 21 22.92 0.86 21.85
N LEU A 22 23.89 0.81 20.94
CA LEU A 22 23.96 -0.18 19.87
C LEU A 22 23.93 -1.62 20.40
N GLN A 23 24.72 -1.92 21.43
CA GLN A 23 24.76 -3.28 22.00
C GLN A 23 23.45 -3.67 22.68
N GLU A 24 22.87 -2.78 23.49
CA GLU A 24 21.57 -3.01 24.12
C GLU A 24 20.45 -3.15 23.08
N ASN A 25 20.45 -2.29 22.05
CA ASN A 25 19.47 -2.32 20.95
C ASN A 25 19.58 -3.63 20.14
N LYS A 26 20.79 -4.07 19.80
CA LYS A 26 21.02 -5.39 19.16
C LYS A 26 20.49 -6.53 20.00
N ASN A 27 20.83 -6.56 21.29
CA ASN A 27 20.43 -7.63 22.22
C ASN A 27 18.92 -7.62 22.49
N SER A 28 18.25 -6.48 22.30
CA SER A 28 16.82 -6.36 22.50
C SER A 28 15.99 -7.15 21.48
N LYS A 29 16.53 -7.46 20.29
CA LYS A 29 15.77 -8.05 19.16
C LYS A 29 14.54 -7.25 18.71
N LEU A 30 14.48 -5.96 19.04
CA LEU A 30 13.39 -5.06 18.65
C LEU A 30 13.56 -4.46 17.26
N GLU A 31 14.73 -4.62 16.65
CA GLU A 31 14.98 -4.20 15.27
C GLU A 31 13.92 -4.78 14.32
N GLY A 32 13.42 -3.91 13.44
CA GLY A 32 12.38 -4.21 12.47
C GLY A 32 11.21 -3.25 12.53
N ILE A 33 10.14 -3.63 11.86
CA ILE A 33 8.95 -2.80 11.68
C ILE A 33 7.79 -3.41 12.47
N TRP A 34 7.08 -2.56 13.21
CA TRP A 34 6.01 -2.96 14.12
C TRP A 34 4.75 -2.17 13.80
N LYS A 35 3.63 -2.86 13.62
CA LYS A 35 2.31 -2.28 13.35
C LYS A 35 1.41 -2.37 14.57
N PHE A 36 0.79 -1.27 14.96
CA PHE A 36 -0.22 -1.24 16.01
C PHE A 36 -1.33 -0.25 15.68
N LYS A 37 -2.40 -0.28 16.48
CA LYS A 37 -3.47 0.71 16.47
C LYS A 37 -3.56 1.41 17.81
N ASN A 38 -3.95 2.68 17.81
CA ASN A 38 -4.34 3.36 19.04
C ASN A 38 -5.83 3.12 19.35
N LYS A 39 -6.34 3.76 20.41
CA LYS A 39 -7.76 3.68 20.83
C LYS A 39 -8.75 4.36 19.88
N TYR A 40 -8.26 5.14 18.93
CA TYR A 40 -9.04 5.81 17.89
C TYR A 40 -8.96 5.05 16.55
N ASP A 41 -8.44 3.82 16.56
CA ASP A 41 -8.23 2.96 15.40
C ASP A 41 -7.21 3.47 14.35
N ASP A 42 -6.55 4.59 14.61
CA ASP A 42 -5.42 5.08 13.80
C ASP A 42 -4.32 4.01 13.74
N ILE A 43 -3.78 3.81 12.53
CA ILE A 43 -2.74 2.83 12.26
C ILE A 43 -1.37 3.48 12.45
N PHE A 44 -0.50 2.82 13.21
CA PHE A 44 0.89 3.23 13.39
C PHE A 44 1.83 2.16 12.89
N TYR A 45 2.88 2.60 12.23
CA TYR A 45 4.06 1.82 11.89
C TYR A 45 5.26 2.42 12.63
N LEU A 46 5.98 1.56 13.34
CA LEU A 46 7.15 1.90 14.14
C LEU A 46 8.34 1.09 13.63
N LYS A 47 9.33 1.76 13.03
CA LYS A 47 10.55 1.13 12.53
C LYS A 47 11.70 1.43 13.48
N PHE A 48 12.22 0.40 14.13
CA PHE A 48 13.46 0.47 14.91
C PHE A 48 14.62 0.00 14.03
N SER A 49 15.56 0.90 13.77
CA SER A 49 16.76 0.64 13.00
C SER A 49 17.99 0.80 13.89
N LEU A 50 18.98 -0.05 13.69
CA LEU A 50 20.27 0.10 14.34
C LEU A 50 21.07 1.24 13.66
N PRO A 51 21.92 1.98 14.40
CA PRO A 51 22.23 1.77 15.82
C PRO A 51 21.13 2.24 16.79
N ASP A 52 20.41 3.30 16.44
CA ASP A 52 19.46 3.94 17.35
C ASP A 52 18.41 4.79 16.62
N ASP A 53 18.14 4.57 15.34
CA ASP A 53 17.16 5.37 14.58
C ASP A 53 15.75 4.81 14.75
N VAL A 54 14.78 5.69 14.95
CA VAL A 54 13.36 5.32 14.98
C VAL A 54 12.55 6.19 14.03
N THR A 55 11.68 5.54 13.26
CA THR A 55 10.71 6.19 12.38
C THR A 55 9.31 5.78 12.81
N ILE A 56 8.41 6.75 12.92
CA ILE A 56 6.99 6.52 13.15
C ILE A 56 6.21 7.09 12.00
N TYR A 57 5.35 6.27 11.43
CA TYR A 57 4.38 6.68 10.44
C TYR A 57 2.98 6.41 10.97
N SER A 58 2.10 7.40 10.92
CA SER A 58 0.70 7.27 11.37
C SER A 58 -0.27 7.53 10.22
N ILE A 59 -1.40 6.83 10.25
CA ILE A 59 -2.55 7.00 9.36
C ILE A 59 -3.78 7.12 10.25
N GLU A 60 -4.45 8.27 10.21
CA GLU A 60 -5.71 8.46 10.96
C GLU A 60 -6.81 7.52 10.43
N ASP A 61 -7.78 7.13 11.28
CA ASP A 61 -8.82 6.11 10.97
C ASP A 61 -9.70 6.42 9.74
N GLN A 62 -9.62 7.63 9.17
CA GLN A 62 -10.28 8.01 7.92
C GLN A 62 -9.32 8.07 6.70
N GLY A 63 -8.05 7.71 6.88
CA GLY A 63 -7.02 7.71 5.83
C GLY A 63 -6.65 9.09 5.27
N SER A 64 -7.31 10.16 5.72
CA SER A 64 -7.19 11.51 5.16
C SER A 64 -5.92 12.24 5.57
N THR A 65 -5.24 11.78 6.63
CA THR A 65 -4.06 12.45 7.15
C THR A 65 -3.03 11.42 7.58
N THR A 66 -1.83 11.59 7.04
CA THR A 66 -0.66 10.78 7.37
C THR A 66 0.41 11.66 7.97
N SER A 67 1.15 11.16 8.96
CA SER A 67 2.30 11.88 9.51
C SER A 67 3.52 10.98 9.59
N THR A 68 4.70 11.59 9.53
CA THR A 68 5.96 10.87 9.77
C THR A 68 6.83 11.65 10.74
N SER A 69 7.34 10.94 11.74
CA SER A 69 8.28 11.47 12.73
C SER A 69 9.55 10.63 12.75
N TYR A 70 10.68 11.31 12.90
CA TYR A 70 12.00 10.71 13.00
C TYR A 70 12.61 11.05 14.36
N GLY A 71 13.48 10.16 14.84
CA GLY A 71 14.29 10.45 16.02
C GLY A 71 15.13 9.25 16.42
N SER A 72 15.40 9.14 17.71
CA SER A 72 16.28 8.09 18.24
C SER A 72 15.60 7.19 19.27
N TRP A 73 16.07 5.95 19.41
CA TRP A 73 15.60 5.00 20.41
C TRP A 73 16.74 4.30 21.15
N MET A 74 16.49 3.96 22.41
CA MET A 74 17.42 3.18 23.22
C MET A 74 16.67 2.17 24.08
N TYR A 75 17.13 0.93 24.06
CA TYR A 75 16.68 -0.11 24.97
C TYR A 75 17.51 -0.12 26.26
N ASN A 76 16.84 -0.36 27.37
CA ASN A 76 17.45 -0.62 28.67
C ASN A 76 17.00 -2.00 29.16
N SER A 77 17.87 -2.99 29.06
CA SER A 77 17.60 -4.36 29.51
C SER A 77 17.29 -4.49 31.01
N LYS A 78 17.87 -3.64 31.86
CA LYS A 78 17.66 -3.69 33.32
C LYS A 78 16.23 -3.29 33.70
N GLU A 79 15.70 -2.28 33.04
CA GLU A 79 14.35 -1.75 33.28
C GLU A 79 13.31 -2.34 32.34
N LYS A 80 13.75 -3.13 31.34
CA LYS A 80 12.94 -3.59 30.21
C LYS A 80 12.16 -2.43 29.59
N SER A 81 12.86 -1.36 29.24
CA SER A 81 12.23 -0.15 28.71
C SER A 81 12.87 0.36 27.44
N ILE A 82 12.09 0.98 26.58
CA ILE A 82 12.54 1.72 25.40
C ILE A 82 12.37 3.20 25.71
N LEU A 83 13.42 3.99 25.52
CA LEU A 83 13.32 5.45 25.46
C LEU A 83 13.31 5.86 23.99
N THR A 84 12.29 6.55 23.54
CA THR A 84 12.21 7.18 22.22
C THR A 84 12.29 8.70 22.37
N ILE A 85 13.06 9.32 21.49
CA ILE A 85 13.27 10.77 21.44
C ILE A 85 12.83 11.22 20.06
N ILE A 86 11.54 11.53 19.95
CA ILE A 86 10.89 11.92 18.70
C ILE A 86 10.03 13.17 18.92
N LEU A 87 9.83 13.94 17.85
CA LEU A 87 8.93 15.09 17.83
C LEU A 87 7.47 14.66 17.54
N SER A 88 6.97 13.66 18.26
CA SER A 88 5.57 13.19 18.22
C SER A 88 5.06 12.94 19.64
N ASN A 89 3.77 13.16 19.87
CA ASN A 89 3.18 12.97 21.20
C ASN A 89 2.78 11.51 21.47
N GLU A 90 2.48 10.75 20.42
CA GLU A 90 1.90 9.40 20.54
C GLU A 90 2.90 8.37 21.06
N PHE A 91 4.19 8.56 20.79
CA PHE A 91 5.21 7.56 21.14
C PHE A 91 6.53 8.14 21.64
N SER A 92 6.59 9.40 22.07
CA SER A 92 7.81 9.97 22.67
C SER A 92 7.93 9.64 24.15
N GLY A 93 9.16 9.41 24.62
CA GLY A 93 9.46 9.15 26.02
C GLY A 93 9.70 7.67 26.33
N LYS A 94 9.46 7.30 27.58
CA LYS A 94 9.83 5.98 28.11
C LYS A 94 8.64 5.02 28.09
N HIS A 95 8.85 3.86 27.46
CA HIS A 95 7.90 2.77 27.29
C HIS A 95 8.42 1.52 28.00
N PHE A 96 7.59 0.83 28.77
CA PHE A 96 8.00 -0.39 29.46
C PHE A 96 7.50 -1.62 28.72
N LEU A 97 8.38 -2.54 28.33
CA LEU A 97 7.97 -3.80 27.73
C LEU A 97 7.32 -4.69 28.79
N THR A 98 6.08 -5.07 28.53
CA THR A 98 5.34 -6.04 29.35
C THR A 98 5.46 -7.44 28.77
N LYS A 99 5.62 -7.56 27.44
CA LYS A 99 5.78 -8.85 26.74
C LYS A 99 6.57 -8.67 25.45
N GLN A 100 7.34 -9.70 25.11
CA GLN A 100 8.10 -9.74 23.86
C GLN A 100 8.14 -11.18 23.34
N LEU A 101 7.68 -11.34 22.10
CA LEU A 101 7.75 -12.53 21.26
C LEU A 101 8.38 -12.14 19.93
N ASP A 102 8.70 -13.12 19.08
CA ASP A 102 9.36 -12.86 17.80
C ASP A 102 8.54 -11.98 16.85
N ASN A 103 7.22 -12.09 16.89
CA ASN A 103 6.27 -11.37 16.03
C ASN A 103 5.34 -10.42 16.78
N LEU A 104 5.50 -10.24 18.09
CA LEU A 104 4.60 -9.43 18.91
C LEU A 104 5.34 -8.79 20.07
N ILE A 105 5.13 -7.50 20.27
CA ILE A 105 5.57 -6.76 21.46
C ILE A 105 4.36 -6.12 22.13
N GLU A 106 4.40 -6.10 23.46
CA GLU A 106 3.46 -5.33 24.27
C GLU A 106 4.26 -4.34 25.11
N PHE A 107 3.88 -3.08 25.04
CA PHE A 107 4.47 -2.03 25.83
C PHE A 107 3.39 -1.22 26.57
N LYS A 108 3.75 -0.82 27.78
CA LYS A 108 2.98 0.13 28.57
C LYS A 108 3.55 1.53 28.38
N TYR A 109 2.70 2.44 27.91
CA TYR A 109 2.99 3.87 27.79
C TYR A 109 1.93 4.66 28.54
N LYS A 110 2.36 5.43 29.54
CA LYS A 110 1.43 6.06 30.49
C LYS A 110 0.48 5.00 31.08
N ASP A 111 -0.83 5.15 30.89
CA ASP A 111 -1.87 4.22 31.35
C ASP A 111 -2.42 3.32 30.24
N GLU A 112 -1.82 3.34 29.05
CA GLU A 112 -2.25 2.57 27.89
C GLU A 112 -1.32 1.38 27.65
N ASN A 113 -1.91 0.23 27.32
CA ASN A 113 -1.19 -0.94 26.82
C ASN A 113 -1.31 -0.96 25.31
N ILE A 114 -0.18 -1.04 24.63
CA ILE A 114 -0.12 -1.07 23.17
C ILE A 114 0.46 -2.41 22.76
N VAL A 115 -0.23 -3.05 21.82
CA VAL A 115 0.16 -4.34 21.24
C VAL A 115 0.57 -4.10 19.81
N ALA A 116 1.83 -4.36 19.48
CA ALA A 116 2.36 -4.19 18.13
C ALA A 116 2.81 -5.53 17.56
N ASN A 117 2.44 -5.77 16.31
CA ASN A 117 2.80 -6.98 15.56
C ASN A 117 3.96 -6.66 14.62
N LYS A 118 4.93 -7.58 14.53
CA LYS A 118 6.04 -7.44 13.60
C LYS A 118 5.53 -7.60 12.17
N ILE A 119 6.01 -6.75 11.28
CA ILE A 119 5.77 -6.85 9.84
C ILE A 119 7.10 -6.83 9.10
N GLU A 120 7.10 -7.42 7.91
CA GLU A 120 8.29 -7.50 7.07
C GLU A 120 8.43 -6.26 6.20
N GLU A 121 9.66 -5.88 5.89
CA GLU A 121 9.95 -4.85 4.90
C GLU A 121 9.71 -5.40 3.50
N GLU A 122 9.04 -4.63 2.65
CA GLU A 122 8.51 -5.06 1.36
C GLU A 122 9.11 -4.28 0.19
N THR A 123 10.16 -3.49 0.41
CA THR A 123 10.86 -2.72 -0.63
C THR A 123 11.32 -3.59 -1.80
N SER A 124 11.66 -4.86 -1.55
CA SER A 124 12.04 -5.84 -2.60
C SER A 124 10.88 -6.25 -3.51
N LYS A 125 9.63 -6.05 -3.09
CA LYS A 125 8.42 -6.31 -3.88
C LYS A 125 8.12 -5.18 -4.86
N LEU A 126 8.82 -4.04 -4.77
CA LEU A 126 8.63 -2.93 -5.69
C LEU A 126 9.15 -3.27 -7.08
N GLU A 127 8.25 -3.24 -8.04
CA GLU A 127 8.58 -3.32 -9.45
C GLU A 127 8.90 -1.94 -10.01
N LYS A 128 10.02 -1.81 -10.74
CA LYS A 128 10.43 -0.54 -11.34
C LYS A 128 9.87 -0.41 -12.75
N LEU A 129 9.20 0.71 -13.03
CA LEU A 129 8.74 1.07 -14.37
C LEU A 129 9.70 2.10 -14.98
N ASN A 130 10.60 1.64 -15.84
CA ASN A 130 11.71 2.46 -16.35
C ASN A 130 11.47 3.04 -17.75
N PHE A 131 10.29 2.86 -18.31
CA PHE A 131 9.98 3.34 -19.65
C PHE A 131 9.90 4.87 -19.75
N THR A 132 10.09 5.41 -20.95
CA THR A 132 9.88 6.83 -21.33
C THR A 132 8.78 6.93 -22.40
N GLU A 133 8.45 8.13 -22.87
CA GLU A 133 7.48 8.27 -23.97
C GLU A 133 7.99 7.67 -25.29
N ASP A 134 9.31 7.75 -25.53
CA ASP A 134 9.97 7.21 -26.74
C ASP A 134 9.90 5.68 -26.85
N ASP A 135 9.58 5.00 -25.74
CA ASP A 135 9.43 3.55 -25.66
C ASP A 135 8.12 3.03 -26.26
N PHE A 136 7.20 3.94 -26.58
CA PHE A 136 5.87 3.61 -27.09
C PHE A 136 5.80 3.77 -28.61
N PRO A 137 5.18 2.82 -29.32
CA PRO A 137 5.08 2.90 -30.76
C PRO A 137 4.04 3.97 -31.16
N GLU A 138 4.27 4.65 -32.29
CA GLU A 138 3.31 5.61 -32.87
C GLU A 138 2.00 4.93 -33.29
N GLU A 139 2.07 3.64 -33.66
CA GLU A 139 0.94 2.77 -33.95
C GLU A 139 1.05 1.48 -33.15
N ALA A 140 -0.06 0.93 -32.65
CA ALA A 140 -0.05 -0.30 -31.84
C ALA A 140 0.67 -1.44 -32.57
N ASN A 141 1.76 -1.94 -31.99
CA ASN A 141 2.69 -2.88 -32.64
C ASN A 141 2.41 -4.36 -32.32
N GLU A 142 1.59 -4.66 -31.31
CA GLU A 142 1.22 -6.02 -30.91
C GLU A 142 -0.27 -6.15 -30.60
N GLU A 143 -0.88 -7.26 -31.04
CA GLU A 143 -2.31 -7.52 -30.86
C GLU A 143 -2.66 -7.85 -29.38
N LEU A 144 -3.61 -7.09 -28.84
CA LEU A 144 -4.27 -7.37 -27.58
C LEU A 144 -5.15 -8.64 -27.67
N PRO A 145 -5.45 -9.31 -26.55
CA PRO A 145 -6.36 -10.46 -26.57
C PRO A 145 -7.73 -10.06 -27.13
N LEU A 146 -8.35 -10.95 -27.91
CA LEU A 146 -9.63 -10.70 -28.57
C LEU A 146 -10.73 -10.21 -27.62
N ALA A 147 -10.79 -10.77 -26.40
CA ALA A 147 -11.76 -10.35 -25.40
C ALA A 147 -11.65 -8.86 -25.04
N TRP A 148 -10.44 -8.29 -25.12
CA TRP A 148 -10.16 -6.90 -24.79
C TRP A 148 -10.36 -5.95 -25.97
N THR A 149 -10.41 -6.46 -27.20
CA THR A 149 -10.67 -5.67 -28.42
C THR A 149 -12.13 -5.73 -28.87
N SER A 150 -12.90 -6.72 -28.40
CA SER A 150 -14.31 -6.93 -28.71
C SER A 150 -15.22 -6.48 -27.56
N LEU A 151 -16.07 -5.48 -27.82
CA LEU A 151 -17.06 -5.02 -26.82
C LEU A 151 -18.03 -6.15 -26.43
N TYR A 152 -18.44 -6.97 -27.40
CA TYR A 152 -19.33 -8.11 -27.18
C TYR A 152 -18.69 -9.13 -26.22
N ASP A 153 -17.46 -9.57 -26.52
CA ASP A 153 -16.77 -10.56 -25.67
C ASP A 153 -16.49 -10.00 -24.28
N GLY A 154 -16.21 -8.70 -24.18
CA GLY A 154 -16.13 -7.97 -22.90
C GLY A 154 -17.43 -8.02 -22.12
N ILE A 155 -18.57 -7.67 -22.74
CA ILE A 155 -19.90 -7.76 -22.11
C ILE A 155 -20.16 -9.20 -21.63
N THR A 156 -19.95 -10.19 -22.50
CA THR A 156 -20.20 -11.60 -22.19
C THR A 156 -19.34 -12.07 -21.01
N SER A 157 -18.04 -11.73 -20.99
CA SER A 157 -17.14 -12.03 -19.87
C SER A 157 -17.65 -11.47 -18.53
N LEU A 158 -18.07 -10.20 -18.54
CA LEU A 158 -18.49 -9.47 -17.34
C LEU A 158 -19.92 -9.79 -16.91
N SER A 159 -20.77 -10.28 -17.80
CA SER A 159 -22.18 -10.58 -17.55
C SER A 159 -22.39 -11.59 -16.41
N ASN A 160 -21.43 -12.47 -16.18
CA ASN A 160 -21.47 -13.51 -15.14
C ASN A 160 -20.83 -13.08 -13.81
N ILE A 161 -20.26 -11.87 -13.74
CA ILE A 161 -19.60 -11.34 -12.56
C ILE A 161 -20.58 -10.42 -11.83
N LYS A 162 -20.69 -10.61 -10.52
CA LYS A 162 -21.45 -9.75 -9.60
C LYS A 162 -20.56 -8.69 -8.99
N THR A 163 -19.42 -9.10 -8.43
CA THR A 163 -18.49 -8.21 -7.73
C THR A 163 -17.05 -8.65 -7.95
N LEU A 164 -16.14 -7.70 -8.19
CA LEU A 164 -14.70 -7.90 -8.13
C LEU A 164 -14.16 -7.37 -6.81
N VAL A 165 -13.25 -8.10 -6.17
CA VAL A 165 -12.60 -7.66 -4.93
C VAL A 165 -11.10 -7.54 -5.21
N TYR A 166 -10.52 -6.39 -4.85
CA TYR A 166 -9.10 -6.12 -4.96
C TYR A 166 -8.52 -5.72 -3.61
N ASP A 167 -7.28 -6.11 -3.35
CA ASP A 167 -6.45 -5.41 -2.38
C ASP A 167 -5.86 -4.17 -3.06
N ASN A 168 -6.13 -2.99 -2.53
CA ASN A 168 -5.58 -1.72 -2.95
C ASN A 168 -4.47 -1.29 -1.99
N CYS A 169 -3.23 -1.34 -2.45
CA CYS A 169 -2.04 -1.17 -1.62
C CYS A 169 -1.27 0.10 -2.00
N GLU A 170 -0.95 0.92 -1.01
CA GLU A 170 -0.04 2.06 -1.16
C GLU A 170 1.28 1.77 -0.43
N PHE A 171 2.41 2.03 -1.08
CA PHE A 171 3.72 1.84 -0.46
C PHE A 171 4.13 3.04 0.39
N ILE A 172 4.38 2.81 1.67
CA ILE A 172 4.87 3.82 2.60
C ILE A 172 6.40 3.83 2.53
N LYS A 173 6.96 4.75 1.73
CA LYS A 173 8.40 4.82 1.43
C LYS A 173 9.27 4.97 2.68
N GLU A 174 8.79 5.71 3.67
CA GLU A 174 9.51 6.01 4.92
C GLU A 174 9.69 4.77 5.80
N ILE A 175 8.77 3.81 5.69
CA ILE A 175 8.79 2.58 6.49
C ILE A 175 9.26 1.38 5.67
N GLY A 176 8.93 1.36 4.37
CA GLY A 176 9.26 0.28 3.45
C GLY A 176 8.19 -0.83 3.40
N VAL A 177 6.91 -0.50 3.58
CA VAL A 177 5.81 -1.49 3.66
C VAL A 177 4.60 -1.07 2.85
N PHE A 178 3.77 -2.02 2.45
CA PHE A 178 2.47 -1.74 1.86
C PHE A 178 1.38 -1.60 2.92
N ASN A 179 0.59 -0.53 2.79
CA ASN A 179 -0.69 -0.41 3.48
C ASN A 179 -1.81 -0.74 2.49
N CYS A 180 -2.46 -1.88 2.71
CA CYS A 180 -3.51 -2.39 1.83
C CYS A 180 -4.88 -2.27 2.48
N ASP A 181 -5.84 -1.76 1.72
CA ASP A 181 -7.27 -1.78 2.04
C ASP A 181 -8.02 -2.58 0.97
N GLU A 182 -9.09 -3.25 1.36
CA GLU A 182 -9.96 -3.97 0.42
C GLU A 182 -10.89 -2.98 -0.32
N TYR A 183 -11.01 -3.16 -1.63
CA TYR A 183 -11.87 -2.37 -2.51
C TYR A 183 -12.72 -3.28 -3.41
N LYS A 184 -13.99 -2.89 -3.64
CA LYS A 184 -14.99 -3.69 -4.35
C LYS A 184 -15.55 -2.98 -5.57
N ILE A 185 -15.82 -3.73 -6.64
CA ILE A 185 -16.44 -3.22 -7.86
C ILE A 185 -17.69 -4.04 -8.13
N ASP A 186 -18.88 -3.42 -8.07
CA ASP A 186 -20.12 -4.07 -8.48
C ASP A 186 -20.27 -3.99 -10.01
N VAL A 187 -20.42 -5.14 -10.66
CA VAL A 187 -20.42 -5.27 -12.11
C VAL A 187 -21.85 -5.43 -12.64
N ASN A 188 -22.27 -4.53 -13.54
CA ASN A 188 -23.60 -4.53 -14.15
C ASN A 188 -23.52 -4.48 -15.69
N ALA A 189 -23.06 -5.55 -16.31
CA ALA A 189 -23.03 -5.71 -17.76
C ALA A 189 -24.38 -6.23 -18.32
N SER A 190 -24.85 -5.67 -19.45
CA SER A 190 -26.09 -6.05 -20.14
C SER A 190 -25.91 -5.95 -21.67
N GLU A 191 -26.34 -7.00 -22.39
CA GLU A 191 -26.26 -7.07 -23.86
C GLU A 191 -27.35 -6.22 -24.53
N ASP A 192 -28.54 -6.10 -23.93
CA ASP A 192 -29.75 -5.48 -24.51
C ASP A 192 -29.59 -4.00 -24.92
N ASN A 193 -28.52 -3.33 -24.49
CA ASN A 193 -28.28 -1.91 -24.76
C ASN A 193 -26.95 -1.65 -25.49
N GLU A 194 -26.19 -2.67 -25.89
CA GLU A 194 -24.78 -2.55 -26.34
C GLU A 194 -23.94 -1.69 -25.36
N LYS A 195 -24.28 -1.75 -24.07
CA LYS A 195 -23.71 -0.89 -23.03
C LYS A 195 -23.28 -1.71 -21.83
N ILE A 196 -22.02 -1.53 -21.42
CA ILE A 196 -21.58 -2.03 -20.13
C ILE A 196 -21.71 -0.89 -19.11
N ASN A 197 -22.39 -1.15 -17.99
CA ASN A 197 -22.43 -0.26 -16.85
C ASN A 197 -21.60 -0.87 -15.71
N PHE A 198 -20.59 -0.17 -15.25
CA PHE A 198 -19.91 -0.52 -14.00
C PHE A 198 -20.39 0.42 -12.91
N SER A 199 -20.74 -0.15 -11.76
CA SER A 199 -20.95 0.60 -10.54
C SER A 199 -19.78 0.30 -9.63
N ILE A 200 -18.76 1.12 -9.71
CA ILE A 200 -17.64 1.04 -8.77
C ILE A 200 -18.14 1.51 -7.39
N LYS A 201 -17.88 0.76 -6.31
CA LYS A 201 -18.19 1.18 -4.93
C LYS A 201 -16.94 1.10 -4.06
N TYR A 202 -16.42 2.25 -3.67
CA TYR A 202 -15.32 2.30 -2.73
C TYR A 202 -15.84 2.00 -1.31
N ASN A 203 -15.18 1.10 -0.57
CA ASN A 203 -15.62 0.68 0.77
C ASN A 203 -15.66 1.84 1.80
N LYS A 204 -14.96 2.95 1.55
CA LYS A 204 -14.88 4.08 2.49
C LYS A 204 -15.73 5.29 2.10
N ASP A 205 -16.11 5.41 0.82
CA ASP A 205 -17.01 6.44 0.34
C ASP A 205 -17.96 5.87 -0.72
N GLU A 206 -19.26 6.10 -0.58
CA GLU A 206 -20.29 5.76 -1.59
C GLU A 206 -20.16 6.62 -2.87
N TYR A 207 -18.95 6.91 -3.34
CA TYR A 207 -18.75 7.43 -4.69
C TYR A 207 -19.00 6.31 -5.69
N ALA A 208 -20.26 6.17 -6.09
CA ALA A 208 -20.64 5.35 -7.23
C ALA A 208 -20.19 6.03 -8.52
N LYS A 209 -18.96 5.80 -8.98
CA LYS A 209 -18.57 6.16 -10.36
C LYS A 209 -19.30 5.19 -11.29
N LYS A 210 -20.35 5.69 -11.95
CA LYS A 210 -21.01 4.95 -13.02
C LYS A 210 -20.22 5.15 -14.32
N VAL A 211 -19.44 4.15 -14.69
CA VAL A 211 -18.78 4.16 -16.00
C VAL A 211 -19.72 3.49 -17.00
N THR A 212 -20.11 4.23 -18.03
CA THR A 212 -20.98 3.72 -19.13
C THR A 212 -20.20 3.77 -20.42
N LYS A 213 -20.11 2.64 -21.13
CA LYS A 213 -19.49 2.57 -22.45
C LYS A 213 -20.50 2.14 -23.50
N GLY A 214 -20.48 2.77 -24.68
CA GLY A 214 -21.30 2.37 -25.84
C GLY A 214 -20.65 2.79 -27.17
N GLY A 215 -21.03 2.12 -28.26
CA GLY A 215 -20.58 2.41 -29.64
C GLY A 215 -19.48 1.48 -30.17
N TYR A 216 -19.36 1.42 -31.50
CA TYR A 216 -18.61 0.42 -32.30
C TYR A 216 -17.07 0.40 -32.15
N ASN A 217 -16.46 1.36 -31.44
CA ASN A 217 -15.00 1.39 -31.33
C ASN A 217 -14.57 2.14 -30.07
N ASN A 218 -14.34 1.42 -28.96
CA ASN A 218 -13.60 1.92 -27.81
C ASN A 218 -13.21 0.75 -26.90
N ASN A 219 -11.94 0.35 -26.86
CA ASN A 219 -11.39 -0.16 -25.61
C ASN A 219 -9.85 -0.20 -25.52
N ALA A 220 -9.27 0.64 -24.67
CA ALA A 220 -7.85 0.59 -24.33
C ALA A 220 -7.62 1.16 -22.92
N PHE A 221 -8.30 0.80 -21.84
CA PHE A 221 -8.45 -0.54 -21.32
C PHE A 221 -9.49 -0.46 -20.18
N PHE A 222 -10.77 -0.43 -20.54
CA PHE A 222 -11.88 -0.30 -19.60
C PHE A 222 -11.79 -1.31 -18.44
N PRO A 223 -12.16 -0.98 -17.18
CA PRO A 223 -12.82 0.26 -16.73
C PRO A 223 -11.91 1.48 -16.58
N GLU A 224 -10.61 1.36 -16.90
CA GLU A 224 -9.72 2.50 -16.94
C GLU A 224 -10.02 3.34 -18.19
N ASP A 225 -10.00 4.67 -18.02
CA ASP A 225 -10.35 5.60 -19.08
C ASP A 225 -9.14 5.81 -20.02
N ASP A 226 -9.34 5.50 -21.30
CA ASP A 226 -8.64 5.99 -22.50
C ASP A 226 -7.09 6.05 -22.51
N PHE A 227 -6.43 4.89 -22.39
CA PHE A 227 -5.01 4.78 -22.78
C PHE A 227 -4.89 4.72 -24.30
N PHE A 228 -4.66 5.88 -24.93
CA PHE A 228 -4.44 5.98 -26.37
C PHE A 228 -3.09 5.42 -26.83
N THR A 229 -2.14 5.28 -25.89
CA THR A 229 -0.79 4.79 -26.14
C THR A 229 -0.47 3.68 -25.15
N TYR A 230 0.03 2.56 -25.66
CA TYR A 230 0.44 1.42 -24.84
C TYR A 230 1.50 0.60 -25.56
N ARG A 231 2.22 -0.22 -24.80
CA ARG A 231 3.07 -1.26 -25.35
C ARG A 231 2.81 -2.57 -24.63
N VAL A 232 2.71 -3.65 -25.38
CA VAL A 232 2.72 -5.01 -24.82
C VAL A 232 4.17 -5.33 -24.44
N VAL A 233 4.40 -5.72 -23.19
CA VAL A 233 5.76 -6.01 -22.68
C VAL A 233 6.00 -7.49 -22.42
N SER A 234 4.95 -8.26 -22.15
CA SER A 234 5.06 -9.71 -22.00
C SER A 234 3.69 -10.39 -22.12
N LYS A 235 3.72 -11.70 -22.31
CA LYS A 235 2.60 -12.61 -22.06
C LYS A 235 3.06 -13.61 -21.01
N GLU A 236 2.41 -13.64 -19.87
CA GLU A 236 2.86 -14.42 -18.72
C GLU A 236 1.69 -14.97 -17.91
N LYS A 237 1.97 -16.05 -17.19
CA LYS A 237 1.03 -16.64 -16.25
C LYS A 237 1.33 -16.13 -14.85
N ILE A 238 0.37 -15.47 -14.21
CA ILE A 238 0.53 -14.97 -12.84
C ILE A 238 -0.46 -15.62 -11.89
N THR A 239 -0.04 -15.78 -10.63
CA THR A 239 -0.90 -16.28 -9.54
C THR A 239 -1.16 -15.15 -8.57
N VAL A 240 -2.44 -14.89 -8.33
CA VAL A 240 -2.97 -13.93 -7.36
C VAL A 240 -3.97 -14.66 -6.45
N PRO A 241 -4.46 -14.07 -5.34
CA PRO A 241 -5.38 -14.77 -4.45
C PRO A 241 -6.65 -15.29 -5.16
N ALA A 242 -7.13 -14.60 -6.21
CA ALA A 242 -8.27 -15.05 -7.01
C ALA A 242 -8.00 -16.27 -7.92
N GLY A 243 -6.73 -16.65 -8.10
CA GLY A 243 -6.33 -17.79 -8.94
C GLY A 243 -5.11 -17.51 -9.82
N THR A 244 -4.87 -18.44 -10.74
CA THR A 244 -3.79 -18.35 -11.74
C THR A 244 -4.37 -18.04 -13.11
N PHE A 245 -3.85 -17.02 -13.77
CA PHE A 245 -4.37 -16.51 -15.03
C PHE A 245 -3.28 -16.37 -16.08
N ASP A 246 -3.63 -16.64 -17.34
CA ASP A 246 -2.82 -16.26 -18.49
C ASP A 246 -3.10 -14.77 -18.80
N CYS A 247 -2.07 -13.95 -18.71
CA CYS A 247 -2.17 -12.50 -18.84
C CYS A 247 -1.35 -11.96 -20.01
N THR A 248 -1.86 -10.91 -20.63
CA THR A 248 -1.09 -10.01 -21.48
C THR A 248 -0.72 -8.80 -20.63
N VAL A 249 0.57 -8.48 -20.58
CA VAL A 249 1.09 -7.41 -19.72
C VAL A 249 1.36 -6.21 -20.59
N VAL A 250 0.75 -5.09 -20.24
CA VAL A 250 0.93 -3.83 -20.96
C VAL A 250 1.48 -2.77 -20.03
N GLU A 251 2.34 -1.93 -20.57
CA GLU A 251 2.74 -0.68 -19.95
C GLU A 251 2.01 0.46 -20.67
N VAL A 252 1.59 1.46 -19.91
CA VAL A 252 0.88 2.64 -20.41
C VAL A 252 1.40 3.89 -19.70
N PRO A 253 1.62 5.01 -20.43
CA PRO A 253 1.81 6.29 -19.80
C PRO A 253 0.47 6.74 -19.20
N GLY A 254 0.49 7.21 -17.96
CA GLY A 254 -0.63 7.86 -17.31
C GLY A 254 -0.52 9.39 -17.38
N ASP A 255 -1.48 10.07 -16.77
CA ASP A 255 -1.47 11.52 -16.69
C ASP A 255 -0.24 12.05 -15.92
N PHE A 256 0.22 13.25 -16.29
CA PHE A 256 1.29 13.97 -15.58
C PHE A 256 2.60 13.17 -15.38
N GLY A 257 2.91 12.25 -16.30
CA GLY A 257 4.13 11.44 -16.25
C GLY A 257 4.02 10.19 -15.37
N ASP A 258 2.81 9.83 -14.93
CA ASP A 258 2.53 8.58 -14.27
C ASP A 258 2.94 7.40 -15.16
N LYS A 259 3.41 6.33 -14.54
CA LYS A 259 3.78 5.09 -15.20
C LYS A 259 2.90 3.96 -14.68
N ILE A 260 2.24 3.27 -15.59
CA ILE A 260 1.28 2.23 -15.22
C ILE A 260 1.66 0.93 -15.92
N LYS A 261 1.51 -0.18 -15.20
CA LYS A 261 1.67 -1.54 -15.72
C LYS A 261 0.46 -2.38 -15.33
N LEU A 262 -0.12 -3.06 -16.32
CA LEU A 262 -1.39 -3.77 -16.20
C LEU A 262 -1.22 -5.23 -16.60
N TRP A 263 -1.71 -6.15 -15.78
CA TRP A 263 -1.80 -7.58 -16.08
C TRP A 263 -3.23 -7.91 -16.49
N MET A 264 -3.49 -7.85 -17.79
CA MET A 264 -4.80 -8.08 -18.38
C MET A 264 -5.07 -9.58 -18.49
N ILE A 265 -6.13 -10.09 -17.84
CA ILE A 265 -6.50 -11.51 -17.94
C ILE A 265 -7.06 -11.77 -19.35
N ASN A 266 -6.41 -12.66 -20.12
CA ASN A 266 -6.68 -12.81 -21.55
C ASN A 266 -8.14 -13.17 -21.88
N ASP A 267 -8.78 -13.98 -21.03
CA ASP A 267 -10.16 -14.45 -21.20
C ASP A 267 -11.18 -13.69 -20.33
N LYS A 268 -10.76 -12.59 -19.66
CA LYS A 268 -11.62 -11.78 -18.78
C LYS A 268 -11.40 -10.29 -18.97
N ALA A 269 -11.90 -9.76 -20.08
CA ALA A 269 -11.82 -8.33 -20.33
C ALA A 269 -12.50 -7.50 -19.25
N GLY A 270 -11.88 -6.38 -18.91
CA GLY A 270 -12.27 -5.53 -17.79
C GLY A 270 -11.82 -6.02 -16.41
N VAL A 271 -11.09 -7.14 -16.34
CA VAL A 271 -10.55 -7.68 -15.09
C VAL A 271 -9.03 -7.77 -15.18
N TYR A 272 -8.35 -7.04 -14.30
CA TYR A 272 -6.91 -7.11 -14.16
C TYR A 272 -6.57 -8.08 -13.05
N ALA A 273 -5.56 -8.93 -13.24
CA ALA A 273 -5.03 -9.73 -12.14
C ALA A 273 -4.17 -8.88 -11.20
N LYS A 274 -3.42 -7.92 -11.76
CA LYS A 274 -2.56 -6.97 -11.05
C LYS A 274 -2.50 -5.64 -11.81
N LYS A 275 -2.38 -4.52 -11.08
CA LYS A 275 -2.06 -3.19 -11.60
C LYS A 275 -0.99 -2.57 -10.72
N ILE A 276 -0.02 -1.91 -11.33
CA ILE A 276 0.96 -1.05 -10.64
C ILE A 276 0.85 0.34 -11.24
N LYS A 277 0.84 1.36 -10.39
CA LYS A 277 0.91 2.77 -10.78
C LYS A 277 2.02 3.46 -9.99
N ILE A 278 2.95 4.09 -10.68
CA ILE A 278 4.03 4.90 -10.10
C ILE A 278 3.83 6.33 -10.60
N GLY A 279 3.68 7.27 -9.68
CA GLY A 279 3.26 8.61 -10.03
C GLY A 279 3.55 9.64 -8.96
N LYS A 280 2.76 10.71 -8.95
CA LYS A 280 2.77 11.74 -7.91
C LYS A 280 1.43 11.82 -7.19
N ASP A 281 1.48 12.09 -5.88
CA ASP A 281 0.28 12.48 -5.13
C ASP A 281 -0.07 13.97 -5.34
N VAL A 282 -1.15 14.45 -4.73
CA VAL A 282 -1.60 15.86 -4.83
C VAL A 282 -0.60 16.86 -4.22
N LEU A 283 0.43 16.39 -3.53
CA LEU A 283 1.51 17.18 -2.93
C LEU A 283 2.84 16.99 -3.68
N GLU A 284 2.81 16.43 -4.90
CA GLU A 284 3.98 16.17 -5.76
C GLU A 284 4.99 15.16 -5.16
N LYS A 285 4.56 14.34 -4.20
CA LYS A 285 5.39 13.27 -3.63
C LYS A 285 5.28 12.00 -4.46
N ASP A 286 6.38 11.25 -4.54
CA ASP A 286 6.39 9.95 -5.22
C ASP A 286 5.33 9.03 -4.61
N LYS A 287 4.45 8.49 -5.44
CA LYS A 287 3.41 7.55 -5.04
C LYS A 287 3.59 6.22 -5.76
N TYR A 288 3.48 5.12 -5.04
CA TYR A 288 3.46 3.78 -5.59
C TYR A 288 2.19 3.06 -5.12
N GLU A 289 1.34 2.73 -6.07
CA GLU A 289 0.09 2.02 -5.84
C GLU A 289 0.11 0.67 -6.54
N MET A 290 -0.48 -0.32 -5.89
CA MET A 290 -0.61 -1.66 -6.43
C MET A 290 -2.01 -2.19 -6.13
N HIS A 291 -2.67 -2.72 -7.16
CA HIS A 291 -3.95 -3.42 -7.01
C HIS A 291 -3.76 -4.89 -7.35
N ILE A 292 -4.25 -5.79 -6.49
CA ILE A 292 -4.15 -7.23 -6.70
C ILE A 292 -5.55 -7.84 -6.62
N LEU A 293 -5.93 -8.62 -7.63
CA LEU A 293 -7.22 -9.28 -7.66
C LEU A 293 -7.31 -10.36 -6.60
N LYS A 294 -8.23 -10.16 -5.66
CA LYS A 294 -8.43 -11.03 -4.50
C LYS A 294 -9.53 -12.06 -4.74
N GLU A 295 -10.65 -11.63 -5.33
CA GLU A 295 -11.81 -12.49 -5.55
C GLU A 295 -12.64 -12.04 -6.75
N ILE A 296 -13.25 -13.01 -7.45
CA ILE A 296 -14.29 -12.79 -8.46
C ILE A 296 -15.58 -13.45 -7.98
N ILE A 297 -16.55 -12.64 -7.55
CA ILE A 297 -17.85 -13.10 -7.09
C ILE A 297 -18.79 -13.16 -8.30
N LYS A 298 -19.31 -14.34 -8.61
CA LYS A 298 -20.24 -14.57 -9.73
C LYS A 298 -21.69 -14.22 -9.35
N LYS A 299 -22.53 -13.97 -10.36
CA LYS A 299 -23.97 -13.73 -10.18
C LYS A 299 -24.72 -14.96 -9.67
#